data_AF-A0A1G6GMI0-F1
#
_entry.id   AF-A0A1G6GMI0-F1
#
_cell.length_a   1.000
_cell.length_b   1.000
_cell.length_c   1.000
_cell.angle_alpha   90.00
_cell.angle_beta   90.00
_cell.angle_gamma   90.00
#
_symmetry.space_group_name_H-M   'P 1'
#
loop_
_entity.id
_entity.type
_entity.pdbx_description
1 polymer ?
#
loop_
_entity_poly.entity_id
_entity_poly.type
_entity_poly.pdbx_seq_one_letter_code
_entity_poly.pdbx_strand_id
1 'polypeptide(L)'
;MKSYQKMLVGFKDEDFNCYASRGDWLYVASKTDTKKGLFRLSRDHHYFVTLTEKRLPAEFGVVKCLEKPITALELARKDFDSREMDHQHITRAVLEEYDSFLIKVNAHPEHTPMATTWLEKLNKGLRKERMLQVHKVFFRHLSKQEKDELLGGRQAKFN
;
A
#
# COMPACT_ATOMS: atom_id res chain seq x y z
N MET A 1 -2.12 -19.99 -8.88
CA MET A 1 -1.54 -18.84 -8.14
C MET A 1 -2.14 -18.82 -6.74
N LYS A 2 -1.38 -18.36 -5.75
CA LYS A 2 -1.88 -18.22 -4.37
C LYS A 2 -2.86 -17.06 -4.27
N SER A 3 -3.86 -17.19 -3.41
CA SER A 3 -4.81 -16.13 -3.07
C SER A 3 -4.62 -15.65 -1.64
N TYR A 4 -5.06 -14.42 -1.37
CA TYR A 4 -4.82 -13.69 -0.14
C TYR A 4 -6.13 -13.09 0.38
N GLN A 5 -6.34 -13.16 1.69
CA GLN A 5 -7.61 -12.77 2.34
C GLN A 5 -7.59 -11.32 2.82
N LYS A 6 -6.44 -10.66 2.81
CA LYS A 6 -6.27 -9.31 3.33
C LYS A 6 -5.63 -8.40 2.30
N MET A 7 -6.01 -7.13 2.35
CA MET A 7 -5.48 -6.06 1.52
C MET A 7 -5.15 -4.85 2.38
N LEU A 8 -4.24 -4.02 1.88
CA LEU A 8 -3.97 -2.72 2.47
C LEU A 8 -4.95 -1.69 1.89
N VAL A 9 -5.63 -0.95 2.76
CA VAL A 9 -6.60 0.06 2.32
C VAL A 9 -6.36 1.42 2.96
N GLY A 10 -6.86 2.47 2.30
CA GLY A 10 -6.91 3.83 2.83
C GLY A 10 -7.93 3.98 3.95
N PHE A 11 -7.72 4.96 4.82
CA PHE A 11 -8.66 5.31 5.89
C PHE A 11 -9.11 6.78 5.88
N LYS A 12 -8.58 7.59 4.94
CA LYS A 12 -8.82 9.02 4.73
C LYS A 12 -8.62 9.89 5.97
N ASP A 13 -7.42 10.44 6.11
CA ASP A 13 -7.06 11.38 7.16
C ASP A 13 -5.87 12.24 6.73
N GLU A 14 -6.06 13.55 6.61
CA GLU A 14 -5.02 14.46 6.12
C GLU A 14 -3.94 14.74 7.16
N ASP A 15 -4.23 14.63 8.45
CA ASP A 15 -3.24 14.79 9.52
C ASP A 15 -2.19 13.66 9.48
N PHE A 16 -2.60 12.50 8.93
CA PHE A 16 -1.74 11.35 8.65
C PHE A 16 -1.28 11.27 7.18
N ASN A 17 -1.41 12.35 6.39
CA ASN A 17 -1.08 12.37 4.96
C ASN A 17 -1.72 11.21 4.16
N CYS A 18 -2.93 10.79 4.54
CA CYS A 18 -3.71 9.75 3.87
C CYS A 18 -4.85 10.40 3.08
N TYR A 19 -4.64 10.65 1.79
CA TYR A 19 -5.65 11.27 0.91
C TYR A 19 -6.54 10.25 0.20
N ALA A 20 -6.20 8.96 0.31
CA ALA A 20 -7.01 7.85 -0.17
C ALA A 20 -8.35 7.79 0.56
N SER A 21 -9.44 7.47 -0.15
CA SER A 21 -10.74 7.29 0.49
C SER A 21 -10.71 6.06 1.40
N ARG A 22 -11.60 6.03 2.38
CA ARG A 22 -11.73 4.86 3.25
C ARG A 22 -12.15 3.65 2.40
N GLY A 23 -11.36 2.58 2.47
CA GLY A 23 -11.59 1.35 1.69
C GLY A 23 -10.85 1.28 0.35
N ASP A 24 -10.30 2.39 -0.15
CA ASP A 24 -9.52 2.36 -1.40
C ASP A 24 -8.30 1.44 -1.25
N TRP A 25 -8.10 0.53 -2.21
CA TRP A 25 -6.96 -0.36 -2.19
C TRP A 25 -5.67 0.41 -2.45
N LEU A 26 -4.65 0.08 -1.67
CA LEU A 26 -3.37 0.74 -1.69
C LEU A 26 -2.26 -0.18 -2.19
N TYR A 27 -1.40 0.35 -3.06
CA TYR A 27 -0.15 -0.29 -3.45
C TYR A 27 1.01 0.70 -3.35
N VAL A 28 2.23 0.18 -3.37
CA VAL A 28 3.46 0.97 -3.28
C VAL A 28 3.54 1.97 -4.44
N ALA A 29 3.81 3.24 -4.13
CA ALA A 29 4.06 4.26 -5.14
C ALA A 29 5.30 3.92 -5.99
N SER A 30 5.15 4.06 -7.29
CA SER A 30 6.23 4.02 -8.27
C SER A 30 6.95 5.37 -8.39
N LYS A 31 8.10 5.39 -9.05
CA LYS A 31 8.87 6.62 -9.30
C LYS A 31 8.14 7.64 -10.18
N THR A 32 7.13 7.20 -10.92
CA THR A 32 6.34 8.04 -11.83
C THR A 32 5.11 8.64 -11.14
N ASP A 33 4.81 8.21 -9.91
CA ASP A 33 3.64 8.71 -9.17
C ASP A 33 3.82 10.15 -8.67
N THR A 34 2.72 10.89 -8.65
CA THR A 34 2.69 12.32 -8.28
C THR A 34 1.74 12.57 -7.12
N LYS A 35 2.08 13.53 -6.26
CA LYS A 35 1.19 14.04 -5.21
C LYS A 35 0.18 14.99 -5.86
N LYS A 36 -1.10 14.60 -5.82
CA LYS A 36 -2.24 15.42 -6.29
C LYS A 36 -2.11 15.88 -7.76
N GLY A 37 -1.41 15.13 -8.63
CA GLY A 37 -1.23 15.47 -10.05
C GLY A 37 -0.36 16.70 -10.33
N LEU A 38 0.05 17.45 -9.30
CA LEU A 38 0.66 18.78 -9.43
C LEU A 38 2.12 18.82 -8.96
N PHE A 39 2.53 17.91 -8.08
CA PHE A 39 3.90 17.84 -7.58
C PHE A 39 4.41 16.40 -7.63
N ARG A 40 5.59 16.17 -8.21
CA ARG A 40 6.25 14.86 -8.08
C ARG A 40 6.45 14.56 -6.60
N LEU A 41 6.12 13.34 -6.16
CA LEU A 41 6.46 12.90 -4.81
C LEU A 41 7.97 13.11 -4.63
N SER A 42 8.39 13.74 -3.53
CA SER A 42 9.82 13.89 -3.23
C SER A 42 10.51 12.53 -3.35
N ARG A 43 11.74 12.47 -3.87
CA ARG A 43 12.47 11.20 -4.09
C ARG A 43 12.63 10.38 -2.81
N ASP A 44 12.50 11.02 -1.66
CA ASP A 44 12.63 10.44 -0.34
C ASP A 44 11.28 10.10 0.32
N HIS A 45 10.16 10.22 -0.40
CA HIS A 45 8.82 10.07 0.15
C HIS A 45 8.22 8.70 -0.16
N HIS A 46 7.83 8.00 0.91
CA HIS A 46 7.43 6.60 0.91
C HIS A 46 5.92 6.49 1.09
N TYR A 47 5.21 6.60 -0.03
CA TYR A 47 3.76 6.58 -0.04
C TYR A 47 3.25 5.28 -0.65
N PHE A 48 2.09 4.86 -0.18
CA PHE A 48 1.19 4.09 -1.01
C PHE A 48 0.37 5.03 -1.91
N VAL A 49 -0.25 4.47 -2.92
CA VAL A 49 -1.19 5.17 -3.80
C VAL A 49 -2.43 4.31 -4.02
N THR A 50 -3.56 4.97 -4.24
CA THR A 50 -4.81 4.27 -4.57
C THR A 50 -4.70 3.58 -5.93
N LEU A 51 -5.31 2.41 -6.06
CA LEU A 51 -5.44 1.69 -7.33
C LEU A 51 -6.63 2.18 -8.15
N THR A 52 -6.76 3.50 -8.22
CA THR A 52 -7.77 4.23 -9.00
C THR A 52 -7.05 5.20 -9.93
N GLU A 53 -7.71 5.68 -10.98
CA GLU A 53 -7.12 6.62 -11.95
C GLU A 53 -6.48 7.86 -11.30
N LYS A 54 -6.99 8.29 -10.12
CA LYS A 54 -6.47 9.46 -9.39
C LYS A 54 -5.16 9.19 -8.65
N ARG A 55 -4.83 7.92 -8.38
CA ARG A 55 -3.63 7.46 -7.66
C ARG A 55 -3.26 8.33 -6.44
N LEU A 56 -4.25 8.54 -5.57
CA LEU A 56 -4.13 9.43 -4.43
C LEU A 56 -3.09 8.88 -3.43
N PRO A 57 -2.16 9.71 -2.95
CA PRO A 57 -1.11 9.24 -2.04
C PRO A 57 -1.64 9.00 -0.64
N ALA A 58 -1.07 8.00 0.02
CA ALA A 58 -1.31 7.68 1.42
C ALA A 58 -0.01 7.26 2.11
N GLU A 59 0.42 7.99 3.13
CA GLU A 59 1.65 7.65 3.88
C GLU A 59 1.48 6.34 4.65
N PHE A 60 0.26 6.12 5.15
CA PHE A 60 -0.14 4.93 5.87
C PHE A 60 -1.32 4.25 5.19
N GLY A 61 -1.35 2.93 5.29
CA GLY A 61 -2.51 2.11 5.00
C GLY A 61 -2.88 1.25 6.21
N VAL A 62 -4.06 0.64 6.18
CA VAL A 62 -4.50 -0.30 7.22
C VAL A 62 -4.84 -1.65 6.59
N VAL A 63 -4.42 -2.73 7.25
CA VAL A 63 -4.75 -4.09 6.82
C VAL A 63 -6.24 -4.36 7.06
N LYS A 64 -6.94 -4.83 6.03
CA LYS A 64 -8.36 -5.22 6.10
C LYS A 64 -8.60 -6.58 5.49
N CYS A 65 -9.54 -7.32 6.06
CA CYS A 65 -10.05 -8.53 5.44
C CYS A 65 -10.88 -8.16 4.21
N LEU A 66 -10.71 -8.94 3.14
CA LEU A 66 -11.52 -8.83 1.94
C LEU A 66 -12.71 -9.79 2.04
N GLU A 67 -13.85 -9.41 1.49
CA GLU A 67 -14.98 -10.34 1.33
C GLU A 67 -14.63 -11.48 0.37
N LYS A 68 -13.84 -11.17 -0.67
CA LYS A 68 -13.35 -12.11 -1.66
C LYS A 68 -11.82 -12.09 -1.69
N PRO A 69 -11.15 -13.25 -1.66
CA PRO A 69 -9.70 -13.30 -1.73
C PRO A 69 -9.19 -12.71 -3.04
N ILE A 70 -7.99 -12.16 -3.01
CA ILE A 70 -7.30 -11.57 -4.17
C ILE A 70 -6.01 -12.34 -4.49
N THR A 71 -5.68 -12.45 -5.77
CA THR A 71 -4.41 -12.97 -6.26
C THR A 71 -3.45 -11.84 -6.64
N ALA A 72 -2.15 -12.15 -6.74
CA ALA A 72 -1.15 -11.18 -7.22
C ALA A 72 -1.44 -10.68 -8.64
N LEU A 73 -2.05 -11.50 -9.51
CA LEU A 73 -2.42 -11.09 -10.87
C LEU A 73 -3.57 -10.08 -10.87
N GLU A 74 -4.60 -10.31 -10.05
CA GLU A 74 -5.72 -9.36 -9.94
C GLU A 74 -5.26 -8.02 -9.38
N LEU A 75 -4.34 -8.03 -8.41
CA LEU A 75 -3.72 -6.81 -7.89
C LEU A 75 -2.92 -6.09 -8.98
N ALA A 76 -2.08 -6.83 -9.71
CA ALA A 76 -1.26 -6.29 -10.80
C ALA A 76 -2.11 -5.64 -11.89
N ARG A 77 -3.19 -6.31 -12.31
CA ARG A 77 -4.12 -5.78 -13.31
C ARG A 77 -4.74 -4.46 -12.85
N LYS A 78 -5.21 -4.39 -11.60
CA LYS A 78 -5.77 -3.14 -11.05
C LYS A 78 -4.77 -1.99 -11.01
N ASP A 79 -3.52 -2.26 -10.62
CA ASP A 79 -2.48 -1.23 -10.65
C ASP A 79 -2.16 -0.79 -12.09
N PHE A 80 -2.11 -1.72 -13.04
CA PHE A 80 -1.89 -1.41 -14.44
C PHE A 80 -3.05 -0.62 -15.05
N ASP A 81 -4.30 -0.99 -14.75
CA ASP A 81 -5.50 -0.27 -15.17
C ASP A 81 -5.45 1.17 -14.67
N SER A 82 -5.09 1.39 -13.41
CA SER A 82 -4.98 2.73 -12.82
C SER A 82 -3.87 3.60 -13.43
N ARG A 83 -2.98 3.01 -14.23
CA ARG A 83 -1.88 3.69 -14.94
C ARG A 83 -2.05 3.68 -16.45
N GLU A 84 -3.18 3.18 -16.96
CA GLU A 84 -3.43 2.98 -18.39
C GLU A 84 -2.33 2.15 -19.07
N MET A 85 -1.80 1.13 -18.38
CA MET A 85 -0.74 0.25 -18.89
C MET A 85 -1.28 -1.07 -19.44
N ASP A 86 -0.68 -1.57 -20.51
CA ASP A 86 -1.04 -2.87 -21.10
C ASP A 86 -0.66 -4.04 -20.16
N HIS A 87 -1.64 -4.94 -19.93
CA HIS A 87 -1.48 -6.14 -19.12
C HIS A 87 -0.44 -7.13 -19.69
N GLN A 88 -0.08 -7.02 -20.98
CA GLN A 88 0.99 -7.80 -21.59
C GLN A 88 2.36 -7.56 -20.91
N HIS A 89 2.56 -6.41 -20.25
CA HIS A 89 3.78 -6.13 -19.51
C HIS A 89 3.80 -6.76 -18.10
N ILE A 90 2.74 -7.48 -17.69
CA ILE A 90 2.71 -8.24 -16.43
C ILE A 90 3.52 -9.53 -16.60
N THR A 91 4.84 -9.40 -16.41
CA THR A 91 5.76 -10.54 -16.43
C THR A 91 5.75 -11.32 -15.11
N ARG A 92 6.41 -12.48 -15.10
CA ARG A 92 6.59 -13.26 -13.86
C ARG A 92 7.31 -12.46 -12.77
N ALA A 93 8.35 -11.70 -13.11
CA ALA A 93 9.08 -10.88 -12.15
C ALA A 93 8.16 -9.80 -11.53
N VAL A 94 7.33 -9.17 -12.36
CA VAL A 94 6.32 -8.20 -11.90
C VAL A 94 5.33 -8.88 -10.94
N LEU A 95 4.83 -10.08 -11.27
CA LEU A 95 3.92 -10.82 -10.38
C LEU A 95 4.56 -11.19 -9.03
N GLU A 96 5.86 -11.49 -9.00
CA GLU A 96 6.60 -11.80 -7.76
C GLU A 96 6.68 -10.59 -6.82
N GLU A 97 6.69 -9.36 -7.35
CA GLU A 97 6.62 -8.13 -6.55
C GLU A 97 5.26 -7.99 -5.85
N TYR A 98 4.16 -8.16 -6.60
CA TYR A 98 2.80 -8.11 -6.04
C TYR A 98 2.53 -9.25 -5.05
N ASP A 99 3.03 -10.45 -5.34
CA ASP A 99 2.91 -11.60 -4.43
C ASP A 99 3.67 -11.32 -3.11
N SER A 100 4.90 -10.80 -3.21
CA SER A 100 5.70 -10.41 -2.05
C SER A 100 5.02 -9.32 -1.21
N PHE A 101 4.36 -8.36 -1.86
CA PHE A 101 3.55 -7.35 -1.18
C PHE A 101 2.38 -7.99 -0.41
N LEU A 102 1.60 -8.85 -1.07
CA LEU A 102 0.44 -9.50 -0.47
C LEU A 102 0.84 -10.44 0.68
N ILE A 103 1.96 -11.16 0.57
CA ILE A 103 2.53 -11.96 1.67
C ILE A 103 2.77 -11.09 2.90
N LYS A 104 3.43 -9.93 2.73
CA LYS A 104 3.73 -9.01 3.84
C LYS A 104 2.46 -8.49 4.49
N VAL A 105 1.49 -8.01 3.71
CA VAL A 105 0.19 -7.53 4.22
C VAL A 105 -0.53 -8.65 4.97
N ASN A 106 -0.54 -9.87 4.42
CA ASN A 106 -1.26 -10.99 5.01
C ASN A 106 -0.57 -11.62 6.22
N ALA A 107 0.68 -11.29 6.51
CA ALA A 107 1.37 -11.68 7.74
C ALA A 107 0.87 -10.93 8.98
N HIS A 108 0.14 -9.82 8.81
CA HIS A 108 -0.31 -8.96 9.91
C HIS A 108 -1.81 -9.12 10.21
N PRO A 109 -2.24 -8.94 11.47
CA PRO A 109 -3.67 -8.93 11.82
C PRO A 109 -4.44 -7.81 11.13
N GLU A 110 -5.75 -7.98 11.01
CA GLU A 110 -6.66 -6.90 10.61
C GLU A 110 -6.51 -5.67 11.53
N HIS A 111 -6.77 -4.48 10.99
CA HIS A 111 -6.59 -3.18 11.64
C HIS A 111 -5.13 -2.81 11.94
N THR A 112 -4.16 -3.55 11.41
CA THR A 112 -2.74 -3.18 11.56
C THR A 112 -2.40 -2.02 10.61
N PRO A 113 -1.92 -0.87 11.11
CA PRO A 113 -1.42 0.19 10.24
C PRO A 113 -0.04 -0.19 9.68
N MET A 114 0.18 0.12 8.42
CA MET A 114 1.42 -0.14 7.69
C MET A 114 1.91 1.12 6.97
N ALA A 115 3.23 1.22 6.80
CA ALA A 115 3.91 2.25 6.01
C ALA A 115 4.90 1.60 5.06
N THR A 116 5.50 2.43 4.21
CA THR A 116 6.65 2.05 3.38
C THR A 116 7.89 2.83 3.79
N THR A 117 9.07 2.22 3.70
CA THR A 117 10.36 2.90 3.87
C THR A 117 11.40 2.47 2.85
N TRP A 118 12.31 3.36 2.44
CA TRP A 118 13.53 2.92 1.73
C TRP A 118 14.50 2.27 2.72
N LEU A 119 14.80 1.00 2.50
CA LEU A 119 15.90 0.30 3.14
C LEU A 119 17.13 0.41 2.24
N GLU A 120 18.19 1.08 2.72
CA GLU A 120 19.50 1.02 2.08
C GLU A 120 20.20 -0.27 2.52
N LYS A 121 20.49 -1.17 1.59
CA LYS A 121 21.40 -2.30 1.81
C LYS A 121 22.72 -2.06 1.10
N LEU A 122 23.80 -2.40 1.78
CA LEU A 122 25.12 -2.44 1.19
C LEU A 122 25.36 -3.84 0.63
N ASN A 123 25.57 -3.93 -0.67
CA ASN A 123 25.82 -5.21 -1.31
C ASN A 123 27.29 -5.62 -1.18
N LYS A 124 27.58 -6.89 -1.45
CA LYS A 124 28.95 -7.47 -1.36
C LYS A 124 29.99 -6.70 -2.21
N GLY A 125 29.55 -5.96 -3.22
CA GLY A 125 30.39 -5.06 -4.03
C GLY A 125 30.41 -3.59 -3.59
N LEU A 126 30.07 -3.29 -2.33
CA LEU A 126 30.02 -1.93 -1.74
C LEU A 126 29.07 -0.94 -2.45
N ARG A 127 28.18 -1.44 -3.31
CA ARG A 127 27.12 -0.64 -3.94
C ARG A 127 25.92 -0.57 -3.00
N LYS A 128 25.38 0.65 -2.82
CA LYS A 128 24.13 0.86 -2.09
C LYS A 128 22.94 0.51 -2.98
N GLU A 129 22.16 -0.47 -2.57
CA GLU A 129 20.86 -0.75 -3.16
C GLU A 129 19.76 -0.22 -2.24
N ARG A 130 18.84 0.56 -2.81
CA ARG A 130 17.63 1.04 -2.13
C ARG A 130 16.49 0.11 -2.48
N MET A 131 15.89 -0.51 -1.47
CA MET A 131 14.70 -1.36 -1.62
C MET A 131 13.55 -0.79 -0.80
N LEU A 132 12.35 -0.79 -1.37
CA LEU A 132 11.18 -0.26 -0.68
C LEU A 132 10.55 -1.36 0.20
N GLN A 133 10.42 -1.09 1.49
CA GLN A 133 9.99 -2.05 2.50
C GLN A 133 8.67 -1.63 3.12
N VAL A 134 7.66 -2.50 2.97
CA VAL A 134 6.39 -2.41 3.70
C VAL A 134 6.59 -2.95 5.12
N HIS A 135 6.19 -2.19 6.13
CA HIS A 135 6.35 -2.56 7.54
C HIS A 135 5.20 -2.01 8.40
N LYS A 136 4.99 -2.62 9.57
CA LYS A 136 3.99 -2.18 10.56
C LYS A 136 4.41 -0.86 11.22
N VAL A 137 3.43 -0.02 11.52
CA VAL A 137 3.61 1.25 12.27
C VAL A 137 2.94 1.18 13.64
N PHE A 138 3.41 2.01 14.57
CA PHE A 138 2.82 2.17 15.90
C PHE A 138 2.45 3.64 16.15
N PHE A 139 1.16 3.96 16.16
CA PHE A 139 0.66 5.28 16.58
C PHE A 139 0.67 5.39 18.10
N ARG A 140 1.82 5.75 18.68
CA ARG A 140 1.98 5.80 20.16
C ARG A 140 1.26 6.98 20.81
N HIS A 141 1.00 8.04 20.05
CA HIS A 141 0.34 9.26 20.54
C HIS A 141 -1.19 9.16 20.56
N LEU A 142 -1.78 8.15 19.90
CA LEU A 142 -3.23 7.93 19.91
C LEU A 142 -3.62 6.94 21.03
N SER A 143 -4.75 7.23 21.67
CA SER A 143 -5.49 6.31 22.52
C SER A 143 -6.03 5.12 21.73
N LYS A 144 -6.58 4.13 22.43
CA LYS A 144 -7.22 2.98 21.79
C LYS A 144 -8.48 3.38 21.01
N GLN A 145 -9.29 4.26 21.59
CA GLN A 145 -10.54 4.72 20.98
C GLN A 145 -10.27 5.50 19.69
N GLU A 146 -9.31 6.43 19.70
CA GLU A 146 -8.92 7.19 18.51
C GLU A 146 -8.41 6.27 17.39
N LYS A 147 -7.65 5.21 17.73
CA LYS A 147 -7.22 4.21 16.73
C LYS A 147 -8.40 3.44 16.14
N ASP A 148 -9.37 3.07 16.97
CA ASP A 148 -10.55 2.35 16.51
C ASP A 148 -11.42 3.25 15.62
N GLU A 149 -11.57 4.53 15.92
CA GLU A 149 -12.30 5.48 15.07
C GLU A 149 -11.58 5.75 13.73
N LEU A 150 -10.26 5.97 13.80
CA LEU A 150 -9.41 6.28 12.65
C LEU A 150 -9.28 5.10 11.69
N LEU A 151 -8.85 3.95 12.20
CA LEU A 151 -8.53 2.76 11.43
C LEU A 151 -9.75 1.88 11.16
N GLY A 152 -10.93 2.33 11.60
CA GLY A 152 -12.19 1.61 11.52
C GLY A 152 -12.09 0.27 12.23
N GLY A 153 -12.01 0.29 13.56
CA GLY A 153 -11.99 -0.87 14.47
C GLY A 153 -13.17 -1.81 14.23
N ARG A 154 -13.36 -2.81 15.09
CA ARG A 154 -14.29 -3.95 14.89
C ARG A 154 -15.75 -3.62 14.48
N GLN A 155 -16.16 -2.35 14.49
CA GLN A 155 -17.51 -1.88 14.15
C GLN A 155 -17.62 -1.07 12.83
N ALA A 156 -16.51 -0.69 12.18
CA ALA A 156 -16.58 0.04 10.92
C ALA A 156 -16.64 -0.92 9.73
N LYS A 157 -17.81 -1.03 9.09
CA LYS A 157 -17.96 -1.77 7.82
C LYS A 157 -17.19 -1.01 6.73
N PHE A 158 -16.32 -1.71 6.02
CA PHE A 158 -15.71 -1.25 4.78
C PHE A 158 -16.63 -1.75 3.66
N ASN A 159 -17.24 -0.82 2.93
CA ASN A 159 -18.05 -1.11 1.75
C ASN A 159 -17.17 -1.42 0.55
#